data_AF-A0A120N1E8-F1
#
_entry.id   AF-A0A120N1E8-F1
#
_cell.length_a   1.000
_cell.length_b   1.000
_cell.length_c   1.000
_cell.angle_alpha   90.00
_cell.angle_beta   90.00
_cell.angle_gamma   90.00
#
_symmetry.space_group_name_H-M   'P 1'
#
loop_
_entity.id
_entity.type
_entity.pdbx_description
1 polymer ?
#
loop_
_entity_poly.entity_id
_entity_poly.type
_entity_poly.pdbx_seq_one_letter_code
_entity_poly.pdbx_strand_id
1 'polypeptide(L)'
;FTLILLGFPVNFLTLYVTIEHKKLRTPLNYILLNLAVANLFMVFGGFTTTVYTSMHGYFVFGETGCNLEGYFATLGGEISLWSLVVLAIERWVVVCKPMSNFRFGENHAIMGLAFTWIM
;
A
#
# COMPACT_ATOMS: atom_id res chain seq x y z
N PHE A 1 -16.39 4.11 9.60
CA PHE A 1 -16.23 3.08 10.65
C PHE A 1 -15.88 1.71 10.08
N THR A 2 -16.73 1.10 9.23
CA THR A 2 -16.49 -0.24 8.64
C THR A 2 -15.15 -0.37 7.91
N LEU A 3 -14.74 0.66 7.14
CA LEU A 3 -13.47 0.66 6.42
C LEU A 3 -12.25 0.58 7.36
N ILE A 4 -12.30 1.19 8.54
CA ILE A 4 -11.21 1.13 9.53
C ILE A 4 -11.19 -0.27 10.17
N LEU A 5 -12.37 -0.75 10.61
CA LEU A 5 -12.49 -2.04 11.28
C LEU A 5 -12.05 -3.22 10.42
N LEU A 6 -12.28 -3.18 9.11
CA LEU A 6 -11.86 -4.24 8.20
C LEU A 6 -10.49 -3.95 7.59
N GLY A 7 -10.26 -2.69 7.19
CA GLY A 7 -9.02 -2.29 6.52
C GLY A 7 -7.80 -2.40 7.42
N PHE A 8 -7.90 -2.01 8.69
CA PHE A 8 -6.74 -2.09 9.60
C PHE A 8 -6.29 -3.54 9.84
N PRO A 9 -7.15 -4.48 10.30
CA PRO A 9 -6.71 -5.84 10.59
C PRO A 9 -6.20 -6.56 9.35
N VAL A 10 -6.85 -6.41 8.20
CA VAL A 10 -6.44 -7.10 6.96
C VAL A 10 -5.04 -6.67 6.53
N ASN A 11 -4.77 -5.36 6.47
CA ASN A 11 -3.47 -4.87 6.04
C ASN A 11 -2.39 -5.09 7.12
N PHE A 12 -2.73 -4.94 8.40
CA PHE A 12 -1.80 -5.23 9.50
C PHE A 12 -1.41 -6.71 9.55
N LEU A 13 -2.38 -7.63 9.46
CA LEU A 13 -2.12 -9.06 9.43
C LEU A 13 -1.25 -9.46 8.23
N THR A 14 -1.46 -8.83 7.07
CA THR A 14 -0.64 -9.08 5.88
C THR A 14 0.85 -8.79 6.16
N LEU A 15 1.14 -7.67 6.82
CA LEU A 15 2.51 -7.33 7.24
C LEU A 15 3.02 -8.29 8.32
N TYR A 16 2.23 -8.50 9.36
CA TYR A 16 2.59 -9.33 10.51
C TYR A 16 2.93 -10.77 10.11
N VAL A 17 2.06 -11.43 9.35
CA VAL A 17 2.22 -12.81 8.87
C VAL A 17 3.46 -12.93 7.96
N THR A 18 3.73 -11.93 7.13
CA THR A 18 4.91 -11.94 6.25
C THR A 18 6.22 -11.76 7.02
N ILE A 19 6.20 -10.99 8.12
CA ILE A 19 7.31 -10.91 9.05
C ILE A 19 7.49 -12.25 9.78
N GLU A 20 6.42 -12.88 10.25
CA GLU A 20 6.53 -14.13 11.00
C GLU A 20 7.05 -15.29 10.12
N HIS A 21 6.56 -15.40 8.89
CA HIS A 21 6.89 -16.52 8.00
C HIS A 21 7.97 -16.17 6.98
N LYS A 22 9.20 -16.65 7.22
CA LYS A 22 10.35 -16.49 6.29
C LYS A 22 10.06 -16.97 4.86
N LYS A 23 9.18 -17.98 4.68
CA LYS A 23 8.79 -18.49 3.35
C LYS A 23 8.09 -17.45 2.48
N LEU A 24 7.44 -16.46 3.09
CA LEU A 24 6.73 -15.39 2.38
C LEU A 24 7.64 -14.20 2.04
N ARG A 25 8.88 -14.18 2.50
CA ARG A 25 9.82 -13.07 2.25
C ARG A 25 10.53 -13.26 0.90
N THR A 26 9.75 -13.25 -0.17
CA THR A 26 10.25 -13.32 -1.54
C THR A 26 10.15 -11.95 -2.23
N PRO A 27 10.99 -11.65 -3.22
CA PRO A 27 10.97 -10.36 -3.91
C PRO A 27 9.59 -10.02 -4.51
N LEU A 28 8.86 -11.03 -4.99
CA LEU A 28 7.51 -10.88 -5.56
C LEU A 28 6.45 -10.48 -4.53
N ASN A 29 6.71 -10.69 -3.24
CA ASN A 29 5.77 -10.33 -2.18
C ASN A 29 6.03 -8.92 -1.64
N TYR A 30 7.17 -8.28 -1.98
CA TYR A 30 7.48 -6.93 -1.49
C TYR A 30 6.48 -5.88 -1.98
N ILE A 31 6.02 -5.99 -3.23
CA ILE A 31 5.00 -5.07 -3.77
C ILE A 31 3.64 -5.23 -3.07
N LEU A 32 3.31 -6.45 -2.61
CA LEU A 32 2.11 -6.71 -1.81
C LEU A 32 2.22 -6.11 -0.41
N LEU A 33 3.41 -6.13 0.19
CA LEU A 33 3.67 -5.43 1.46
C LEU A 33 3.55 -3.92 1.28
N ASN A 34 4.03 -3.38 0.16
CA ASN A 34 3.90 -1.97 -0.16
C ASN A 34 2.43 -1.54 -0.26
N LEU A 35 1.61 -2.35 -0.94
CA LEU A 35 0.17 -2.17 -1.00
C LEU A 35 -0.49 -2.17 0.39
N ALA A 36 -0.08 -3.09 1.27
CA ALA A 36 -0.58 -3.13 2.64
C ALA A 36 -0.18 -1.87 3.44
N VAL A 37 1.06 -1.38 3.29
CA VAL A 37 1.51 -0.12 3.90
C VAL A 37 0.73 1.08 3.38
N ALA A 38 0.53 1.18 2.06
CA ALA A 38 -0.24 2.26 1.43
C ALA A 38 -1.69 2.31 1.94
N ASN A 39 -2.33 1.15 2.07
CA ASN A 39 -3.66 1.04 2.65
C ASN A 39 -3.70 1.45 4.13
N LEU A 40 -2.65 1.14 4.91
CA LEU A 40 -2.57 1.59 6.31
C LEU A 40 -2.44 3.11 6.41
N PHE A 41 -1.72 3.79 5.49
CA PHE A 41 -1.71 5.25 5.42
C PHE A 41 -3.12 5.83 5.22
N MET A 42 -3.90 5.27 4.29
CA MET A 42 -5.29 5.69 4.09
C MET A 42 -6.15 5.46 5.34
N VAL A 43 -5.98 4.32 6.02
CA VAL A 43 -6.74 4.01 7.23
C VAL A 43 -6.40 4.98 8.36
N PHE A 44 -5.11 5.24 8.61
CA PHE A 44 -4.66 6.06 9.73
C PHE A 44 -4.71 7.57 9.52
N GLY A 45 -4.47 8.04 8.29
CA GLY A 45 -4.46 9.47 7.96
C GLY A 45 -5.78 9.96 7.37
N GLY A 46 -6.39 9.15 6.50
CA GLY A 46 -7.66 9.46 5.86
C GLY A 46 -8.85 9.09 6.75
N PHE A 47 -9.19 7.81 6.79
CA PHE A 47 -10.49 7.35 7.32
C PHE A 47 -10.73 7.69 8.79
N THR A 48 -9.70 7.66 9.64
CA THR A 48 -9.79 8.09 11.05
C THR A 48 -10.21 9.56 11.17
N THR A 49 -9.55 10.44 10.42
CA THR A 49 -9.83 11.88 10.36
C THR A 49 -11.23 12.14 9.78
N THR A 50 -11.58 11.45 8.68
CA THR A 50 -12.90 11.54 8.06
C THR A 50 -14.01 11.08 9.02
N VAL A 51 -13.79 9.99 9.78
CA VAL A 51 -14.79 9.51 10.77
C VAL A 51 -14.98 10.54 11.87
N TYR A 52 -13.89 11.09 12.42
CA TYR A 52 -13.98 12.07 13.50
C TYR A 52 -14.70 13.35 13.08
N THR A 53 -14.38 13.88 11.89
CA THR A 53 -15.05 15.06 11.33
C THR A 53 -16.51 14.79 10.97
N SER A 54 -16.81 13.61 10.41
CA SER A 54 -18.19 13.19 10.11
C SER A 54 -19.06 13.08 11.35
N MET A 55 -18.50 12.64 12.49
CA MET A 55 -19.23 12.59 13.77
C MET A 55 -19.63 13.98 14.29
N HIS A 56 -18.85 15.01 13.98
CA HIS A 56 -19.14 16.40 14.37
C HIS A 56 -19.96 17.15 13.32
N GLY A 57 -20.11 16.61 12.11
CA GLY A 57 -20.86 17.21 11.00
C GLY A 57 -20.12 18.33 10.25
N TYR A 58 -18.88 18.62 10.61
CA TYR A 58 -18.01 19.60 9.94
C TYR A 58 -16.53 19.23 10.11
N PHE A 59 -15.65 19.86 9.34
CA PHE A 59 -14.23 19.57 9.38
C PHE A 59 -13.54 20.25 10.58
N VAL A 60 -13.37 19.50 11.67
CA VAL A 60 -12.88 20.00 12.98
C VAL A 60 -11.40 20.38 12.99
N PHE A 61 -10.57 19.79 12.13
CA PHE A 61 -9.11 19.98 12.14
C PHE A 61 -8.62 21.22 11.36
N GLY A 62 -9.53 22.05 10.86
CA GLY A 62 -9.21 23.25 10.07
C GLY A 62 -8.54 22.95 8.72
N GLU A 63 -8.02 24.00 8.07
CA GLU A 63 -7.41 23.91 6.73
C GLU A 63 -6.18 22.99 6.71
N THR A 64 -5.28 23.13 7.69
CA THR A 64 -4.08 22.30 7.78
C THR A 64 -4.42 20.81 7.91
N GLY A 65 -5.43 20.47 8.72
CA GLY A 65 -5.90 19.09 8.84
C GLY A 65 -6.50 18.55 7.55
N CYS A 66 -7.21 19.39 6.78
CA CYS A 66 -7.80 19.02 5.49
C CYS A 66 -6.71 18.72 4.45
N ASN A 67 -5.69 19.58 4.39
CA ASN A 67 -4.54 19.37 3.50
C ASN A 67 -3.78 18.07 3.85
N LEU A 68 -3.58 17.78 5.14
CA LEU A 68 -2.92 16.55 5.58
C LEU A 68 -3.78 15.31 5.33
N GLU A 69 -5.08 15.36 5.61
CA GLU A 69 -6.02 14.26 5.33
C GLU A 69 -6.05 13.93 3.83
N GLY A 70 -6.19 14.95 2.98
CA GLY A 70 -6.14 14.82 1.53
C GLY A 70 -4.78 14.28 1.05
N TYR A 71 -3.67 14.73 1.64
CA TYR A 71 -2.34 14.23 1.31
C TYR A 71 -2.20 12.73 1.63
N PHE A 72 -2.56 12.28 2.84
CA PHE A 72 -2.46 10.86 3.19
C PHE A 72 -3.42 9.98 2.40
N ALA A 73 -4.64 10.46 2.14
CA ALA A 73 -5.62 9.74 1.33
C ALA A 73 -5.13 9.58 -0.13
N THR A 74 -4.62 10.66 -0.72
CA THR A 74 -4.12 10.66 -2.10
C THR A 74 -2.84 9.84 -2.20
N LEU A 75 -1.86 10.07 -1.33
CA LEU A 75 -0.59 9.33 -1.32
C LEU A 75 -0.82 7.83 -1.16
N GLY A 76 -1.65 7.41 -0.20
CA GLY A 76 -1.97 6.01 -0.02
C GLY A 76 -2.74 5.42 -1.22
N GLY A 77 -3.61 6.20 -1.86
CA GLY A 77 -4.31 5.80 -3.08
C GLY A 77 -3.38 5.60 -4.28
N GLU A 78 -2.49 6.56 -4.53
CA GLU A 78 -1.52 6.53 -5.64
C GLU A 78 -0.51 5.40 -5.46
N ILE A 79 0.08 5.25 -4.28
CA ILE A 79 1.02 4.14 -4.02
C ILE A 79 0.31 2.79 -4.22
N SER A 80 -0.96 2.66 -3.79
CA SER A 80 -1.74 1.44 -4.02
C SER A 80 -2.00 1.18 -5.50
N LEU A 81 -2.34 2.21 -6.27
CA LEU A 81 -2.57 2.11 -7.71
C LEU A 81 -1.30 1.67 -8.44
N TRP A 82 -0.18 2.36 -8.22
CA TRP A 82 1.08 2.02 -8.85
C TRP A 82 1.62 0.66 -8.38
N SER A 83 1.35 0.25 -7.15
CA SER A 83 1.69 -1.09 -6.67
C SER A 83 0.96 -2.19 -7.45
N LEU A 84 -0.31 -1.97 -7.82
CA LEU A 84 -1.06 -2.90 -8.67
C LEU A 84 -0.53 -2.93 -10.11
N VAL A 85 -0.13 -1.77 -10.64
CA VAL A 85 0.50 -1.66 -11.97
C VAL A 85 1.81 -2.45 -12.02
N VAL A 86 2.70 -2.22 -11.05
CA VAL A 86 3.98 -2.94 -10.94
C VAL A 86 3.73 -4.43 -10.77
N LEU A 87 2.80 -4.83 -9.90
CA LEU A 87 2.42 -6.24 -9.71
C LEU A 87 1.95 -6.89 -11.02
N ALA A 88 1.14 -6.20 -11.83
CA ALA A 88 0.68 -6.73 -13.11
C ALA A 88 1.84 -6.98 -14.08
N ILE A 89 2.78 -6.03 -14.16
CA ILE A 89 3.98 -6.15 -15.00
C ILE A 89 4.87 -7.29 -14.49
N GLU A 90 5.14 -7.36 -13.18
CA GLU A 90 5.94 -8.42 -12.57
C GLU A 90 5.37 -9.81 -12.88
N ARG A 91 4.06 -9.99 -12.69
CA ARG A 91 3.39 -11.27 -12.95
C ARG A 91 3.42 -11.64 -14.43
N TRP A 92 3.27 -10.67 -15.32
CA TRP A 92 3.41 -10.90 -16.76
C TRP A 92 4.83 -11.33 -17.13
N VAL A 93 5.87 -10.64 -16.63
CA VAL A 93 7.27 -10.99 -16.92
C VAL A 93 7.60 -12.40 -16.40
N VAL A 94 7.21 -12.73 -15.17
CA VAL A 94 7.51 -14.05 -14.57
C VAL A 94 6.83 -15.20 -15.32
N VAL A 95 5.62 -15.00 -15.83
CA VAL A 95 4.89 -16.05 -16.55
C VAL A 95 5.37 -16.18 -18.00
N CYS A 96 5.58 -15.06 -18.70
CA CYS A 96 5.88 -15.07 -20.14
C CYS A 96 7.37 -15.17 -20.47
N LYS A 97 8.28 -14.88 -19.54
CA LYS A 97 9.74 -14.98 -19.75
C LYS A 97 10.30 -16.15 -18.94
N PRO A 98 10.64 -17.29 -19.57
CA PRO A 98 11.18 -18.43 -18.84
C PRO A 98 12.49 -18.07 -18.13
N MET A 99 12.66 -18.61 -16.91
CA MET A 99 13.75 -18.36 -15.95
C MET A 99 15.18 -18.47 -16.51
N SER A 100 15.37 -19.08 -17.69
CA SER A 100 16.64 -19.15 -18.41
C SER A 100 17.14 -17.79 -18.91
N ASN A 101 16.27 -16.78 -19.09
CA ASN A 101 16.65 -15.49 -19.68
C ASN A 101 16.55 -14.30 -18.71
N PHE A 102 15.73 -14.38 -17.66
CA PHE A 102 15.53 -13.28 -16.72
C PHE A 102 15.17 -13.80 -15.33
N ARG A 103 15.91 -13.37 -14.30
CA ARG A 103 15.66 -13.74 -12.91
C ARG A 103 15.25 -12.49 -12.14
N PHE A 104 13.96 -12.42 -11.77
CA PHE A 104 13.45 -11.35 -10.94
C PHE A 104 14.05 -11.44 -9.54
N GLY A 105 14.97 -10.54 -9.23
CA GLY A 105 15.70 -10.47 -7.97
C GLY A 105 15.24 -9.32 -7.09
N GLU A 106 15.82 -9.22 -5.89
CA GLU A 106 15.50 -8.17 -4.90
C GLU A 106 15.70 -6.76 -5.46
N ASN A 107 16.76 -6.51 -6.23
CA ASN A 107 17.01 -5.19 -6.84
C ASN A 107 15.88 -4.73 -7.75
N HIS A 108 15.26 -5.64 -8.50
CA HIS A 108 14.15 -5.30 -9.40
C HIS A 108 12.88 -4.99 -8.60
N ALA A 109 12.61 -5.75 -7.53
CA ALA A 109 11.51 -5.48 -6.62
C ALA A 109 11.69 -4.11 -5.94
N ILE A 110 12.89 -3.80 -5.43
CA ILE A 110 13.19 -2.52 -4.78
C ILE A 110 13.05 -1.36 -5.77
N MET A 111 13.48 -1.53 -7.03
CA MET A 111 13.26 -0.52 -8.06
C MET A 111 11.77 -0.27 -8.34
N GLY A 112 10.96 -1.34 -8.37
CA GLY A 112 9.50 -1.25 -8.45
C GLY A 112 8.92 -0.49 -7.26
N LEU A 113 9.36 -0.77 -6.05
CA LEU A 113 8.96 -0.03 -4.85
C LEU A 113 9.36 1.45 -4.92
N ALA A 114 10.60 1.76 -5.29
CA ALA A 114 11.03 3.16 -5.40
C ALA A 114 10.17 3.92 -6.42
N PHE A 115 9.80 3.27 -7.53
CA PHE A 115 8.92 3.85 -8.54
C PHE A 115 7.53 4.18 -7.99
N THR A 116 6.91 3.28 -7.22
CA THR A 116 5.55 3.52 -6.69
C THR A 116 5.47 4.66 -5.67
N TRP A 117 6.58 5.03 -5.04
CA TRP A 117 6.64 6.13 -4.07
C TRP A 117 7.02 7.48 -4.69
N ILE A 118 7.60 7.47 -5.89
CA ILE A 118 7.99 8.68 -6.61
C ILE A 118 6.84 9.20 -7.48
N MET A 119 6.02 8.29 -8.02
CA MET A 119 4.83 8.60 -8.81
C MET A 119 3.67 9.02 -7.92
#